data_AF-A0A3S4AFV4-F1
#
_entry.id   AF-A0A3S4AFV4-F1
#
_cell.length_a   1.000
_cell.length_b   1.000
_cell.length_c   1.000
_cell.angle_alpha   90.00
_cell.angle_beta   90.00
_cell.angle_gamma   90.00
#
_symmetry.space_group_name_H-M   'P 1'
#
loop_
_entity.id
_entity.type
_entity.pdbx_description
1 polymer ?
#
loop_
_entity_poly.entity_id
_entity_poly.type
_entity_poly.pdbx_seq_one_letter_code
_entity_poly.pdbx_strand_id
1 'polypeptide(L)' 'MEGPEDFFAQAPEPNPNASLITGTICGIRVQEIEDPLMQKIRYMDLLVDEVARGKKMTSILRGS' A
#
# COMPACT_ATOMS: atom_id res chain seq x y z
N MET A 1 -4.22 8.33 -21.01
CA MET A 1 -4.81 7.83 -19.75
C MET A 1 -3.63 7.37 -18.93
N GLU A 2 -3.25 8.14 -17.92
CA GLU A 2 -2.07 7.87 -17.11
C GLU A 2 -2.29 6.61 -16.25
N GLY A 3 -1.29 5.74 -16.23
CA GLY A 3 -1.35 4.46 -15.52
C GLY A 3 -0.89 4.57 -14.06
N PRO A 4 -0.89 3.45 -13.31
CA PRO A 4 -0.32 3.43 -11.95
C PRO A 4 1.16 3.81 -11.93
N GLU A 5 1.91 3.54 -12.99
CA GLU A 5 3.30 3.97 -13.15
C GLU A 5 3.44 5.49 -13.03
N ASP A 6 2.67 6.23 -13.83
CA ASP A 6 2.67 7.69 -13.84
C ASP A 6 2.23 8.25 -12.48
N PHE A 7 1.21 7.64 -11.87
CA PHE A 7 0.71 8.03 -10.54
C PHE A 7 1.81 7.93 -9.47
N PHE A 8 2.51 6.79 -9.39
CA PHE A 8 3.57 6.59 -8.41
C PHE A 8 4.85 7.34 -8.73
N ALA A 9 5.12 7.65 -9.99
CA ALA A 9 6.25 8.48 -10.40
C ALA A 9 6.03 9.98 -10.06
N GLN A 10 4.78 10.45 -10.11
CA GLN A 10 4.41 11.82 -9.75
C GLN A 10 4.19 12.03 -8.24
N ALA A 11 4.14 10.95 -7.45
CA ALA A 11 4.01 11.05 -6.00
C ALA A 11 5.24 11.80 -5.41
N PRO A 12 5.05 12.86 -4.61
CA PRO A 12 6.16 13.70 -4.14
C PRO A 12 7.14 12.93 -3.25
N GLU A 13 6.62 12.09 -2.36
CA GLU A 13 7.41 11.23 -1.49
C GLU A 13 6.56 10.08 -0.95
N PRO A 14 7.08 8.84 -0.83
CA PRO A 14 6.41 7.77 -0.11
C PRO A 14 6.39 8.04 1.41
N ASN A 15 5.32 7.63 2.09
CA ASN A 15 5.27 7.68 3.55
C ASN A 15 6.39 6.81 4.16
N PRO A 16 7.15 7.30 5.16
CA PRO A 16 8.24 6.53 5.77
C PRO A 16 7.78 5.21 6.41
N ASN A 17 6.53 5.14 6.83
CA ASN A 17 5.92 3.94 7.41
C ASN A 17 5.42 2.96 6.36
N ALA A 18 5.55 3.24 5.06
CA ALA A 18 5.08 2.34 4.00
C ALA A 18 5.71 0.95 4.07
N SER A 19 6.97 0.85 4.51
CA SER A 19 7.66 -0.42 4.73
C SER A 19 7.05 -1.28 5.84
N LEU A 20 6.24 -0.69 6.73
CA LEU A 20 5.51 -1.39 7.79
C LEU A 20 4.19 -2.00 7.28
N ILE A 21 3.82 -1.75 6.03
CA ILE A 21 2.63 -2.35 5.41
C ILE A 21 2.92 -3.82 5.15
N THR A 22 2.32 -4.67 5.97
CA THR A 22 2.40 -6.13 5.87
C THR A 22 1.00 -6.72 5.89
N GLY A 23 0.85 -7.90 5.29
CA GLY A 23 -0.42 -8.61 5.24
C GLY A 23 -0.65 -9.28 3.90
N THR A 24 -1.87 -9.79 3.71
CA THR A 24 -2.27 -10.50 2.51
C THR A 24 -3.44 -9.79 1.86
N ILE A 25 -3.33 -9.50 0.56
CA ILE A 25 -4.43 -9.02 -0.29
C ILE A 25 -4.51 -9.88 -1.54
N CYS A 26 -5.72 -10.27 -1.93
CA CYS A 26 -5.95 -11.17 -3.07
C CYS A 26 -5.11 -12.47 -3.04
N GLY A 27 -4.79 -12.99 -1.85
CA GLY A 27 -4.00 -14.23 -1.68
C GLY A 27 -2.48 -14.05 -1.73
N ILE A 28 -1.97 -12.84 -1.91
CA ILE A 28 -0.53 -12.56 -2.01
C ILE A 28 -0.07 -11.75 -0.80
N ARG A 29 1.09 -12.11 -0.24
CA ARG A 29 1.73 -11.39 0.87
C ARG A 29 2.46 -10.16 0.31
N VAL A 30 1.99 -8.97 0.68
CA VAL A 30 2.43 -7.73 0.02
C VAL A 30 3.91 -7.42 0.25
N GLN A 31 4.44 -7.79 1.42
CA GLN A 31 5.85 -7.59 1.75
C GLN A 31 6.81 -8.56 1.05
N GLU A 32 6.29 -9.58 0.36
CA GLU A 32 7.09 -10.58 -0.38
C GLU A 32 7.12 -10.30 -1.89
N ILE A 33 6.43 -9.26 -2.35
CA ILE A 33 6.42 -8.85 -3.76
C ILE A 33 7.77 -8.21 -4.09
N GLU A 34 8.49 -8.81 -5.04
CA GLU A 34 9.81 -8.34 -5.49
C GLU A 34 9.75 -7.13 -6.42
N ASP A 35 8.74 -7.06 -7.30
CA ASP A 35 8.57 -5.93 -8.21
C ASP A 35 8.16 -4.67 -7.42
N PRO A 36 8.98 -3.60 -7.41
CA PRO A 36 8.74 -2.44 -6.56
C PRO A 36 7.46 -1.67 -6.88
N LEU A 37 7.06 -1.62 -8.15
CA LEU A 37 5.84 -0.93 -8.57
C LEU A 37 4.61 -1.75 -8.14
N MET A 38 4.62 -3.06 -8.39
CA MET A 38 3.56 -3.96 -7.98
C MET A 38 3.41 -3.99 -6.47
N GLN A 39 4.50 -3.93 -5.71
CA GLN A 39 4.44 -3.83 -4.26
C GLN A 39 3.71 -2.56 -3.82
N LYS A 40 4.02 -1.39 -4.41
CA LYS A 40 3.31 -0.12 -4.13
C LYS A 40 1.82 -0.19 -4.46
N ILE A 41 1.48 -0.79 -5.61
CA ILE A 41 0.08 -1.02 -6.00
C ILE A 41 -0.63 -1.88 -4.96
N ARG A 42 -0.03 -2.99 -4.53
CA ARG A 42 -0.64 -3.90 -3.55
C ARG A 42 -0.68 -3.34 -2.13
N TYR A 43 0.24 -2.46 -1.77
CA TYR A 43 0.13 -1.67 -0.55
C TYR A 43 -1.12 -0.80 -0.58
N MET A 44 -1.36 -0.09 -1.69
CA MET A 44 -2.55 0.73 -1.85
C MET A 44 -3.84 -0.10 -1.78
N ASP A 45 -3.90 -1.24 -2.48
CA ASP A 45 -5.05 -2.15 -2.42
C ASP A 45 -5.34 -2.62 -0.99
N LEU A 46 -4.29 -3.02 -0.25
CA LEU A 46 -4.43 -3.46 1.14
C LEU A 46 -4.94 -2.32 2.03
N LEU A 47 -4.40 -1.11 1.91
CA LEU A 47 -4.86 0.04 2.69
C LEU A 47 -6.34 0.36 2.41
N VAL A 48 -6.78 0.28 1.16
CA VAL A 48 -8.19 0.48 0.79
C VAL A 48 -9.08 -0.62 1.37
N ASP A 49 -8.66 -1.89 1.33
CA ASP A 49 -9.37 -3.01 1.97
C ASP A 49 -9.47 -2.81 3.50
N GLU A 50 -8.41 -2.33 4.14
CA GLU A 50 -8.40 -2.04 5.58
C GLU A 50 -9.38 -0.92 5.96
N VAL A 51 -9.46 0.15 5.15
CA VAL A 51 -10.46 1.21 5.31
C VAL A 51 -11.86 0.63 5.13
N ALA A 52 -12.11 -0.15 4.08
CA ALA A 52 -13.40 -0.74 3.78
C ALA A 52 -13.89 -1.70 4.89
N ARG A 53 -12.97 -2.39 5.57
CA ARG A 53 -13.25 -3.25 6.73
C ARG A 53 -13.44 -2.47 8.04
N GLY A 54 -13.32 -1.15 8.03
CA GLY A 54 -13.51 -0.30 9.20
C GLY A 54 -12.38 -0.39 10.23
N LYS A 55 -11.13 -0.69 9.81
CA LYS A 55 -9.98 -0.62 10.71
C LYS A 55 -9.79 0.83 11.21
N LYS A 56 -9.27 0.97 12.42
CA LYS A 56 -8.95 2.29 13.00
C LYS A 56 -7.84 2.95 12.18
N MET A 57 -7.96 4.26 11.92
CA MET A 57 -6.96 5.03 11.18
C MET A 57 -5.56 4.97 11.78
N THR A 58 -5.43 4.91 13.11
CA THR A 58 -4.13 4.72 13.78
C THR A 58 -3.44 3.43 13.35
N SER A 59 -4.20 2.34 13.23
CA SER A 59 -3.69 1.08 12.68
C SER A 59 -3.36 1.20 11.19
N ILE A 60 -4.20 1.86 10.39
CA ILE A 60 -4.02 2.01 8.92
C ILE A 60 -2.76 2.83 8.61
N LEU A 61 -2.55 3.96 9.28
CA LEU A 61 -1.42 4.85 9.07
C LEU A 61 -0.08 4.29 9.59
N ARG A 62 -0.12 3.13 10.27
CA ARG A 62 1.04 2.49 10.91
C ARG A 62 1.78 3.44 11.87
N GLY A 63 1.06 4.45 12.37
CA GLY A 63 1.53 5.42 13.35
C GLY A 63 1.00 5.05 14.74
N SER A 64 1.70 5.53 15.77
CA SER A 64 1.21 5.44 17.16
C SER A 64 0.00 6.34 17.37
#